data_AF-A0A3Q1G5Z6-F1
#
_entry.id   AF-A0A3Q1G5Z6-F1
#
_cell.length_a   1.000
_cell.length_b   1.000
_cell.length_c   1.000
_cell.angle_alpha   90.00
_cell.angle_beta   90.00
_cell.angle_gamma   90.00
#
_symmetry.space_group_name_H-M   'P 1'
#
loop_
_entity.id
_entity.type
_entity.pdbx_description
1 polymer ?
#
loop_
_entity_poly.entity_id
_entity_poly.type
_entity_poly.pdbx_seq_one_letter_code
_entity_poly.pdbx_strand_id
1 'polypeptide(L)'
;FPMYVSVKVELESFELYQEYSNAVLRLVEEINVSEMVRVMRKKGIEQHPNFRAVKHIPFEQFIQLVCHAGCMIGNSSCGVREAGAFGTPVINLGTRQTGRETGENVLHVRDADTQNKIYHALELQFGKRYPWYDELTFCVSHRVFVFLFFFFNFLKTFCFPPVKDPISQDIDHILETQSALAIDLGGTNLRVAIVCMRGKVVKKYTQPNPKTFEARMHLILKMCTDAMRDAVCLNCRILGVGVSTGGRVNPQEGVVLHSTKLIQEWSSVDLRTPISDALHLPVWVDNDGNCAALAERKFGHGKGVENFVTVITGTGERAGLQEIYFLTLCLHYARKKSGILQVSEILCVFFSVAASTALGVGIINILHIVNPSLVILSGVLASYYQAPVQRIISERALLSAQSIKVVTSDLEEPALLGAASMVLDYATRRIY
;
A
#
# COMPACT_ATOMS: atom_id res chain seq x y z
N PHE A 1 10.79 26.78 25.70
CA PHE A 1 10.71 25.33 25.46
C PHE A 1 9.41 25.04 24.70
N PRO A 2 9.40 24.12 23.72
CA PRO A 2 8.15 23.70 23.09
C PRO A 2 7.23 23.09 24.15
N MET A 3 6.02 23.66 24.29
CA MET A 3 5.02 23.20 25.26
C MET A 3 3.85 22.52 24.55
N TYR A 4 3.23 21.53 25.19
CA TYR A 4 1.95 21.01 24.72
C TYR A 4 0.82 21.97 25.12
N VAL A 5 -0.15 22.16 24.24
CA VAL A 5 -1.41 22.83 24.59
C VAL A 5 -2.53 21.81 24.45
N SER A 6 -3.02 21.31 25.59
CA SER A 6 -4.13 20.36 25.62
C SER A 6 -5.45 21.10 25.82
N VAL A 7 -6.40 20.94 24.89
CA VAL A 7 -7.73 21.59 24.95
C VAL A 7 -8.82 20.54 24.74
N LYS A 8 -9.55 20.21 25.82
CA LYS A 8 -10.64 19.21 25.88
C LYS A 8 -10.18 17.78 25.47
N VAL A 9 -9.89 16.96 26.48
CA VAL A 9 -9.42 15.56 26.36
C VAL A 9 -10.28 14.67 27.25
N GLU A 10 -10.63 13.48 26.77
CA GLU A 10 -11.39 12.44 27.48
C GLU A 10 -10.54 11.74 28.55
N LEU A 11 -11.19 11.10 29.53
CA LEU A 11 -10.60 10.56 30.77
C LEU A 11 -9.54 9.46 30.57
N GLU A 12 -9.52 8.81 29.42
CA GLU A 12 -8.65 7.65 29.16
C GLU A 12 -7.25 8.06 28.68
N SER A 13 -7.09 9.28 28.15
CA SER A 13 -5.82 9.77 27.57
C SER A 13 -4.79 10.26 28.61
N PHE A 14 -5.04 10.08 29.92
CA PHE A 14 -4.28 10.76 30.98
C PHE A 14 -3.00 10.05 31.43
N GLU A 15 -2.85 8.75 31.19
CA GLU A 15 -1.64 8.00 31.59
C GLU A 15 -0.43 8.40 30.73
N LEU A 16 -0.67 8.79 29.48
CA LEU A 16 0.36 9.18 28.51
C LEU A 16 1.09 10.49 28.83
N TYR A 17 0.50 11.38 29.63
CA TYR A 17 1.13 12.67 29.98
C TYR A 17 2.25 12.52 31.02
N GLN A 18 2.35 11.38 31.73
CA GLN A 18 3.40 11.15 32.73
C GLN A 18 4.73 10.70 32.12
N GLU A 19 4.72 10.08 30.93
CA GLU A 19 5.95 9.57 30.29
C GLU A 19 6.71 10.62 29.47
N TYR A 20 6.05 11.71 29.05
CA TYR A 20 6.69 12.75 28.25
C TYR A 20 7.36 13.83 29.12
N SER A 21 8.69 13.97 29.00
CA SER A 21 9.53 14.90 29.76
C SER A 21 9.34 16.39 29.43
N ASN A 22 8.37 16.77 28.60
CA ASN A 22 8.19 18.13 28.10
C ASN A 22 7.00 18.84 28.78
N ALA A 23 7.07 20.16 28.93
CA ALA A 23 6.04 20.96 29.61
C ALA A 23 4.67 20.88 28.90
N VAL A 24 3.65 20.41 29.63
CA VAL A 24 2.24 20.30 29.25
C VAL A 24 1.42 21.42 29.91
N LEU A 25 0.88 22.31 29.08
CA LEU A 25 -0.10 23.30 29.51
C LEU A 25 -1.51 22.83 29.11
N ARG A 26 -2.40 22.72 30.09
CA ARG A 26 -3.78 22.26 29.89
C ARG A 26 -4.78 23.39 30.10
N LEU A 27 -5.68 23.53 29.13
CA LEU A 27 -6.86 24.39 29.19
C LEU A 27 -8.11 23.56 29.51
N VAL A 28 -8.73 23.88 30.64
CA VAL A 28 -9.92 23.16 31.12
C VAL A 28 -11.16 24.04 30.87
N GLU A 29 -11.89 23.77 29.79
CA GLU A 29 -13.23 24.30 29.57
C GLU A 29 -14.26 23.16 29.56
N GLU A 30 -15.36 23.36 30.27
CA GLU A 30 -16.34 22.37 30.76
C GLU A 30 -16.96 21.43 29.69
N ILE A 31 -17.03 20.13 30.01
CA ILE A 31 -18.16 19.35 30.58
C ILE A 31 -17.49 18.15 31.30
N ASN A 32 -17.93 17.73 32.50
CA ASN A 32 -17.31 16.68 33.37
C ASN A 32 -15.97 17.02 34.10
N VAL A 33 -15.77 18.28 34.49
CA VAL A 33 -14.57 18.73 35.22
C VAL A 33 -14.36 18.01 36.56
N SER A 34 -15.43 17.67 37.28
CA SER A 34 -15.38 17.07 38.62
C SER A 34 -14.80 15.65 38.65
N GLU A 35 -15.26 14.76 37.77
CA GLU A 35 -14.77 13.37 37.64
C GLU A 35 -13.28 13.36 37.25
N MET A 36 -12.90 14.25 36.34
CA MET A 36 -11.57 14.32 35.78
C MET A 36 -10.55 14.97 36.72
N VAL A 37 -10.90 16.08 37.38
CA VAL A 37 -10.07 16.65 38.46
C VAL A 37 -9.88 15.62 39.56
N ARG A 38 -10.90 14.80 39.86
CA ARG A 38 -10.79 13.70 40.83
C ARG A 38 -9.78 12.64 40.37
N VAL A 39 -9.81 12.22 39.10
CA VAL A 39 -8.82 11.27 38.54
C VAL A 39 -7.41 11.86 38.55
N MET A 40 -7.25 13.12 38.16
CA MET A 40 -5.95 13.82 38.15
C MET A 40 -5.33 13.91 39.55
N ARG A 41 -6.14 14.28 40.55
CA ARG A 41 -5.71 14.30 41.96
C ARG A 41 -5.35 12.93 42.47
N LYS A 42 -6.17 11.92 42.16
CA LYS A 42 -5.91 10.52 42.55
C LYS A 42 -4.60 10.00 41.95
N LYS A 43 -4.26 10.41 40.73
CA LYS A 43 -3.03 10.02 40.01
C LYS A 43 -1.83 10.96 40.25
N GLY A 44 -1.97 12.01 41.06
CA GLY A 44 -0.88 12.96 41.35
C GLY A 44 -0.42 13.83 40.17
N ILE A 45 -1.15 13.86 39.05
CA ILE A 45 -0.75 14.56 37.82
C ILE A 45 -0.65 16.08 38.04
N GLU A 46 -1.51 16.65 38.90
CA GLU A 46 -1.48 18.07 39.26
C GLU A 46 -0.17 18.51 39.93
N GLN A 47 0.60 17.56 40.48
CA GLN A 47 1.87 17.82 41.16
C GLN A 47 3.08 17.66 40.23
N HIS A 48 2.89 17.22 38.98
CA HIS A 48 3.98 17.02 38.05
C HIS A 48 4.59 18.37 37.65
N PRO A 49 5.93 18.56 37.70
CA PRO A 49 6.57 19.86 37.47
C PRO A 49 6.34 20.41 36.06
N ASN A 50 6.09 19.50 35.11
CA ASN A 50 5.80 19.82 33.71
C ASN A 50 4.29 19.90 33.42
N PHE A 51 3.40 19.84 34.41
CA PHE A 51 1.96 19.93 34.18
C PHE A 51 1.39 21.21 34.78
N ARG A 52 0.61 21.95 34.01
CA ARG A 52 -0.10 23.13 34.51
C ARG A 52 -1.54 23.16 34.01
N ALA A 53 -2.48 23.12 34.94
CA ALA A 53 -3.90 23.28 34.64
C ALA A 53 -4.33 24.75 34.78
N VAL A 54 -4.98 25.29 33.76
CA VAL A 54 -5.51 26.66 33.77
C VAL A 54 -7.00 26.62 33.45
N LYS A 55 -7.81 27.27 34.30
CA LYS A 55 -9.28 27.31 34.16
C LYS A 55 -9.76 28.30 33.11
N HIS A 56 -9.05 29.40 32.93
CA HIS A 56 -9.40 30.45 31.98
C HIS A 56 -8.11 31.13 31.49
N ILE A 57 -7.99 31.31 30.18
CA ILE A 57 -6.89 32.07 29.56
C ILE A 57 -7.53 33.11 28.63
N PRO A 58 -7.17 34.40 28.76
CA PRO A 58 -7.58 35.42 27.79
C PRO A 58 -7.25 35.01 26.36
N PHE A 59 -8.12 35.35 25.41
CA PHE A 59 -8.02 34.88 24.03
C PHE A 59 -6.66 35.20 23.39
N GLU A 60 -6.10 36.38 23.65
CA GLU A 60 -4.82 36.83 23.10
C GLU A 60 -3.67 35.95 23.60
N GLN A 61 -3.68 35.61 24.89
CA GLN A 61 -2.70 34.72 25.50
C GLN A 61 -2.88 33.27 25.00
N PHE A 62 -4.13 32.85 24.78
CA PHE A 62 -4.43 31.54 24.23
C PHE A 62 -3.87 31.37 22.81
N ILE A 63 -4.06 32.36 21.93
CA ILE A 63 -3.51 32.34 20.58
C ILE A 63 -1.97 32.33 20.59
N GLN A 64 -1.34 33.11 21.48
CA GLN A 64 0.12 33.04 21.65
C GLN A 64 0.58 31.64 22.07
N LEU A 65 -0.16 30.96 22.95
CA LEU A 65 0.15 29.58 23.33
C LEU A 65 0.02 28.62 22.15
N VAL A 66 -1.04 28.72 21.34
CA VAL A 66 -1.22 27.89 20.15
C VAL A 66 -0.07 28.10 19.16
N CYS A 67 0.32 29.35 18.90
CA CYS A 67 1.42 29.70 17.98
C CYS A 67 2.78 29.12 18.41
N HIS A 68 3.02 29.00 19.72
CA HIS A 68 4.31 28.50 20.25
C HIS A 68 4.26 27.03 20.69
N ALA A 69 3.10 26.38 20.61
CA ALA A 69 2.94 24.99 21.02
C ALA A 69 3.78 24.04 20.16
N GLY A 70 4.39 23.03 20.79
CA GLY A 70 5.05 21.93 20.08
C GLY A 70 4.03 21.01 19.41
N CYS A 71 2.85 20.87 20.01
CA CYS A 71 1.68 20.20 19.47
C CYS A 71 0.45 20.58 20.31
N MET A 72 -0.71 20.71 19.66
CA MET A 72 -2.01 20.87 20.31
C MET A 72 -2.76 19.53 20.31
N ILE A 73 -3.35 19.15 21.46
CA ILE A 73 -3.98 17.82 21.61
C ILE A 73 -5.39 17.98 22.19
N GLY A 74 -6.37 17.34 21.57
CA GLY A 74 -7.74 17.26 22.08
C GLY A 74 -8.79 17.38 20.99
N ASN A 75 -10.04 17.67 21.36
CA ASN A 75 -11.19 17.64 20.45
C ASN A 75 -11.80 19.04 20.19
N SER A 76 -11.00 20.08 20.38
CA SER A 76 -11.41 21.48 20.25
C SER A 76 -11.50 21.93 18.79
N SER A 77 -12.51 22.76 18.47
CA SER A 77 -12.61 23.41 17.16
C SER A 77 -11.37 24.26 16.84
N CYS A 78 -10.71 24.80 17.87
CA CYS A 78 -9.47 25.55 17.72
C CYS A 78 -8.35 24.74 17.07
N GLY A 79 -8.27 23.44 17.35
CA GLY A 79 -7.25 22.58 16.75
C GLY A 79 -7.48 22.43 15.25
N VAL A 80 -8.74 22.29 14.83
CA VAL A 80 -9.06 22.01 13.42
C VAL A 80 -9.22 23.26 12.55
N ARG A 81 -9.55 24.41 13.12
CA ARG A 81 -9.83 25.66 12.37
C ARG A 81 -8.73 26.71 12.51
N GLU A 82 -8.28 27.00 13.73
CA GLU A 82 -7.37 28.12 13.99
C GLU A 82 -5.89 27.71 14.01
N ALA A 83 -5.55 26.51 14.50
CA ALA A 83 -4.15 26.10 14.66
C ALA A 83 -3.36 26.04 13.34
N GLY A 84 -4.05 25.76 12.22
CA GLY A 84 -3.45 25.75 10.89
C GLY A 84 -2.90 27.12 10.46
N ALA A 85 -3.52 28.22 10.91
CA ALA A 85 -3.05 29.58 10.59
C ALA A 85 -1.64 29.85 11.12
N PHE A 86 -1.22 29.11 12.16
CA PHE A 86 0.11 29.23 12.78
C PHE A 86 1.05 28.07 12.42
N GLY A 87 0.60 27.13 11.58
CA GLY A 87 1.35 25.91 11.27
C GLY A 87 1.52 24.97 12.47
N THR A 88 0.70 25.13 13.51
CA THR A 88 0.81 24.36 14.76
C THR A 88 0.29 22.93 14.54
N PRO A 89 1.09 21.88 14.85
CA PRO A 89 0.66 20.49 14.79
C PRO A 89 -0.51 20.21 15.73
N VAL A 90 -1.49 19.43 15.28
CA VAL A 90 -2.70 19.10 16.04
C VAL A 90 -2.94 17.60 16.03
N ILE A 91 -3.20 17.03 17.20
CA ILE A 91 -3.75 15.69 17.37
C ILE A 91 -5.21 15.85 17.77
N ASN A 92 -6.11 15.63 16.81
CA ASN A 92 -7.55 15.70 17.04
C ASN A 92 -8.07 14.38 17.59
N LEU A 93 -8.48 14.37 18.86
CA LEU A 93 -9.02 13.18 19.52
C LEU A 93 -10.54 13.07 19.33
N GLY A 94 -11.03 11.87 19.05
CA GLY A 94 -12.45 11.57 18.92
C GLY A 94 -13.07 12.05 17.60
N THR A 95 -14.37 11.78 17.46
CA THR A 95 -15.14 12.00 16.22
C THR A 95 -15.87 13.35 16.17
N ARG A 96 -15.75 14.18 17.21
CA ARG A 96 -16.49 15.45 17.32
C ARG A 96 -16.25 16.42 16.15
N GLN A 97 -15.04 16.40 15.59
CA GLN A 97 -14.67 17.29 14.48
C GLN A 97 -14.73 16.58 13.11
N THR A 98 -15.24 15.33 13.05
CA THR A 98 -15.37 14.59 11.79
C THR A 98 -16.29 15.33 10.81
N GLY A 99 -15.90 15.34 9.53
CA GLY A 99 -16.63 16.01 8.47
C GLY A 99 -16.39 17.51 8.37
N ARG A 100 -15.55 18.09 9.25
CA ARG A 100 -15.06 19.46 9.08
C ARG A 100 -13.85 19.47 8.16
N GLU A 101 -13.72 20.55 7.39
CA GLU A 101 -12.49 20.83 6.66
C GLU A 101 -11.36 21.11 7.65
N THR A 102 -10.22 20.47 7.44
CA THR A 102 -9.05 20.51 8.32
C THR A 102 -7.75 20.60 7.52
N GLY A 103 -6.76 21.32 8.04
CA GLY A 103 -5.44 21.42 7.40
C GLY A 103 -4.60 20.14 7.57
N GLU A 104 -3.51 20.03 6.81
CA GLU A 104 -2.53 18.93 6.90
C GLU A 104 -1.82 18.89 8.26
N ASN A 105 -1.87 19.99 9.02
CA ASN A 105 -1.37 20.06 10.39
C ASN A 105 -2.20 19.23 11.39
N VAL A 106 -3.37 18.70 10.97
CA VAL A 106 -4.27 17.90 11.81
C VAL A 106 -4.09 16.41 11.54
N LEU A 107 -3.77 15.65 12.60
CA LEU A 107 -3.82 14.19 12.64
C LEU A 107 -5.00 13.75 13.50
N HIS A 108 -5.93 12.99 12.91
CA HIS A 108 -7.10 12.46 13.60
C HIS A 108 -6.78 11.14 14.29
N VAL A 109 -7.25 11.01 15.54
CA VAL A 109 -7.25 9.79 16.35
C VAL A 109 -8.69 9.58 16.81
N ARG A 110 -9.45 8.74 16.10
CA ARG A 110 -10.91 8.64 16.28
C ARG A 110 -11.31 7.86 17.53
N ASP A 111 -10.53 6.85 17.90
CA ASP A 111 -10.79 5.99 19.06
C ASP A 111 -9.84 6.32 20.22
N ALA A 112 -10.39 6.40 21.43
CA ALA A 112 -9.60 6.59 22.64
C ALA A 112 -8.82 5.30 22.98
N ASP A 113 -7.50 5.38 22.81
CA ASP A 113 -6.46 4.50 23.37
C ASP A 113 -6.57 2.97 23.18
N THR A 114 -7.06 2.49 22.04
CA THR A 114 -6.67 1.16 21.57
C THR A 114 -5.26 1.21 20.96
N GLN A 115 -4.34 0.35 21.40
CA GLN A 115 -3.01 0.13 20.78
C GLN A 115 -2.04 1.33 20.80
N ASN A 116 -2.03 2.17 21.85
CA ASN A 116 -1.10 3.30 21.98
C ASN A 116 -1.17 4.33 20.82
N LYS A 117 -2.32 4.45 20.12
CA LYS A 117 -2.50 5.38 18.99
C LYS A 117 -2.10 6.81 19.37
N ILE A 118 -2.47 7.29 20.56
CA ILE A 118 -2.14 8.65 21.00
C ILE A 118 -0.62 8.85 21.12
N TYR A 119 0.10 7.84 21.61
CA TYR A 119 1.57 7.87 21.70
C TYR A 119 2.22 7.96 20.32
N HIS A 120 1.77 7.13 19.37
CA HIS A 120 2.27 7.21 17.99
C HIS A 120 1.91 8.54 17.32
N ALA A 121 0.72 9.08 17.57
CA ALA A 121 0.34 10.41 17.09
C ALA A 121 1.29 11.49 17.62
N LEU A 122 1.69 11.39 18.88
CA LEU A 122 2.65 12.28 19.53
C LEU A 122 4.03 12.20 18.89
N GLU A 123 4.58 11.00 18.70
CA GLU A 123 5.87 10.80 18.01
C GLU A 123 5.83 11.38 16.59
N LEU A 124 4.70 11.26 15.90
CA LEU A 124 4.53 11.78 14.56
C LEU A 124 4.37 13.31 14.53
N GLN A 125 3.69 13.93 15.48
CA GLN A 125 3.32 15.36 15.38
C GLN A 125 4.20 16.30 16.21
N PHE A 126 4.77 15.83 17.31
CA PHE A 126 5.45 16.73 18.25
C PHE A 126 6.66 17.41 17.63
N GLY A 127 6.71 18.74 17.73
CA GLY A 127 7.83 19.55 17.24
C GLY A 127 7.81 19.82 15.74
N LYS A 128 6.86 19.26 14.99
CA LYS A 128 6.65 19.62 13.58
C LYS A 128 6.22 21.09 13.44
N ARG A 129 6.43 21.62 12.24
CA ARG A 129 5.87 22.89 11.79
C ARG A 129 5.35 22.72 10.38
N TYR A 130 4.10 23.11 10.18
CA TYR A 130 3.44 23.08 8.89
C TYR A 130 3.51 24.46 8.24
N PRO A 131 3.42 24.56 6.91
CA PRO A 131 3.22 25.84 6.24
C PRO A 131 1.99 26.56 6.82
N TRP A 132 2.04 27.89 6.88
CA TRP A 132 0.93 28.69 7.36
C TRP A 132 -0.18 28.66 6.29
N TYR A 133 -1.43 28.43 6.70
CA TYR A 133 -2.55 28.46 5.76
C TYR A 133 -3.03 29.89 5.53
N ASP A 134 -3.14 30.27 4.25
CA ASP A 134 -3.55 31.61 3.81
C ASP A 134 -5.07 31.81 3.99
N GLU A 135 -5.45 33.05 4.31
CA GLU A 135 -6.70 33.47 5.00
C GLU A 135 -8.05 33.19 4.30
N LEU A 136 -8.09 32.55 3.12
CA LEU A 136 -9.31 32.48 2.30
C LEU A 136 -9.90 31.09 2.05
N THR A 137 -9.23 30.01 2.47
CA THR A 137 -9.77 28.64 2.30
C THR A 137 -10.24 28.00 3.60
N PHE A 138 -9.78 28.50 4.75
CA PHE A 138 -10.12 27.95 6.06
C PHE A 138 -10.97 28.92 6.85
N CYS A 139 -12.05 28.41 7.46
CA CYS A 139 -12.95 29.12 8.36
C CYS A 139 -12.25 29.59 9.66
N VAL A 140 -11.21 30.42 9.58
CA VAL A 140 -10.56 31.06 10.73
C VAL A 140 -11.53 32.07 11.34
N SER A 141 -11.67 32.07 12.66
CA SER A 141 -12.59 33.01 13.31
C SER A 141 -12.14 34.47 13.15
N HIS A 142 -13.10 35.38 12.98
CA HIS A 142 -12.85 36.83 12.78
C HIS A 142 -11.91 37.45 13.83
N ARG A 143 -11.86 36.89 15.04
CA ARG A 143 -10.95 37.35 16.11
C ARG A 143 -9.48 37.02 15.84
N VAL A 144 -9.18 35.86 15.24
CA VAL A 144 -7.81 35.49 14.85
C VAL A 144 -7.36 36.32 13.66
N PHE A 145 -8.25 36.57 12.70
CA PHE A 145 -7.98 37.46 11.57
C PHE A 145 -7.59 38.87 12.03
N VAL A 146 -8.37 39.49 12.92
CA VAL A 146 -8.05 40.81 13.49
C VAL A 146 -6.71 40.78 14.25
N PHE A 147 -6.40 39.71 14.97
CA PHE A 147 -5.13 39.58 15.67
C PHE A 147 -3.93 39.51 14.70
N LEU A 148 -4.02 38.70 13.65
CA LEU A 148 -2.98 38.57 12.62
C LEU A 148 -2.73 39.91 11.91
N PHE A 149 -3.81 40.60 11.54
CA PHE A 149 -3.76 41.90 10.85
C PHE A 149 -3.06 42.99 11.67
N PHE A 150 -3.24 43.01 13.00
CA PHE A 150 -2.64 44.04 13.87
C PHE A 150 -1.19 43.78 14.24
N PHE A 151 -0.77 42.51 14.35
CA PHE A 151 0.57 42.15 14.85
C PHE A 151 1.60 41.85 13.75
N PHE A 152 1.17 41.39 12.57
CA PHE A 152 2.08 41.08 11.46
C PHE A 152 1.96 42.13 10.35
N ASN A 153 2.79 43.17 10.44
CA ASN A 153 2.82 44.32 9.53
C ASN A 153 3.50 44.02 8.17
N PHE A 154 3.29 42.83 7.60
CA PHE A 154 3.90 42.38 6.33
C PHE A 154 2.87 41.67 5.45
N LEU A 155 2.00 42.45 4.82
CA LEU A 155 1.18 41.97 3.71
C LEU A 155 1.60 42.68 2.42
N LYS A 156 2.64 42.14 1.76
CA LYS A 156 2.78 42.28 0.31
C LYS A 156 2.97 40.91 -0.32
N THR A 157 1.90 40.48 -0.98
CA THR A 157 1.83 39.52 -2.08
C THR A 157 2.50 38.18 -1.82
N PHE A 158 1.77 37.28 -1.18
CA PHE A 158 1.93 35.86 -1.40
C PHE A 158 0.82 35.37 -2.34
N CYS A 159 1.23 34.68 -3.41
CA CYS A 159 0.36 33.91 -4.27
C CYS A 159 0.95 32.52 -4.32
N PHE A 160 0.14 31.50 -4.03
CA PHE A 160 0.54 30.10 -4.17
C PHE A 160 -0.59 29.25 -4.72
N PRO A 161 -0.24 28.12 -5.38
CA PRO A 161 -1.14 27.37 -6.23
C PRO A 161 -2.22 26.65 -5.42
N PRO A 162 -3.35 26.29 -6.06
CA PRO A 162 -4.39 25.51 -5.41
C PRO A 162 -3.82 24.18 -4.89
N VAL A 163 -3.91 23.97 -3.57
CA VAL A 163 -3.70 22.65 -2.96
C VAL A 163 -4.87 21.78 -3.39
N LYS A 164 -4.59 20.69 -4.11
CA LYS A 164 -5.63 19.93 -4.80
C LYS A 164 -6.58 19.17 -3.88
N ASP A 165 -6.24 18.90 -2.62
CA ASP A 165 -7.15 18.35 -1.61
C ASP A 165 -6.57 18.61 -0.19
N PRO A 166 -7.38 18.92 0.84
CA PRO A 166 -6.90 18.99 2.22
C PRO A 166 -6.73 17.57 2.79
N ILE A 167 -5.48 17.07 2.86
CA ILE A 167 -5.22 15.72 3.38
C ILE A 167 -4.89 15.79 4.87
N SER A 168 -5.88 16.04 5.72
CA SER A 168 -5.76 15.63 7.12
C SER A 168 -5.62 14.12 7.18
N GLN A 169 -4.66 13.64 7.96
CA GLN A 169 -4.36 12.22 8.04
C GLN A 169 -5.10 11.57 9.20
N ASP A 170 -5.41 10.29 9.06
CA ASP A 170 -5.95 9.46 10.13
C ASP A 170 -4.87 8.52 10.63
N ILE A 171 -4.69 8.40 11.94
CA ILE A 171 -3.67 7.53 12.49
C ILE A 171 -3.89 6.06 12.11
N ASP A 172 -5.14 5.65 11.95
CA ASP A 172 -5.43 4.27 11.56
C ASP A 172 -4.91 3.98 10.16
N HIS A 173 -5.01 4.94 9.24
CA HIS A 173 -4.40 4.83 7.92
C HIS A 173 -2.87 4.77 7.93
N ILE A 174 -2.22 5.30 8.98
CA ILE A 174 -0.77 5.28 9.15
C ILE A 174 -0.32 3.96 9.78
N LEU A 175 -1.09 3.44 10.74
CA LEU A 175 -0.77 2.22 11.48
C LEU A 175 -1.17 0.95 10.72
N GLU A 176 -2.16 1.04 9.83
CA GLU A 176 -2.57 -0.07 8.98
C GLU A 176 -1.46 -0.46 8.00
N THR A 177 -1.24 -1.76 7.86
CA THR A 177 -0.33 -2.28 6.85
C THR A 177 -1.00 -2.19 5.48
N GLN A 178 -0.58 -1.22 4.67
CA GLN A 178 -1.00 -1.11 3.27
C GLN A 178 -0.73 -2.41 2.51
N SER A 179 -1.79 -2.96 1.94
CA SER A 179 -1.80 -4.31 1.38
C SER A 179 -2.65 -4.37 0.10
N ALA A 180 -2.42 -5.40 -0.69
CA ALA A 180 -3.19 -5.77 -1.86
C ALA A 180 -3.83 -7.13 -1.64
N LEU A 181 -5.01 -7.33 -2.22
CA LEU A 181 -5.58 -8.65 -2.36
C LEU A 181 -5.11 -9.21 -3.71
N ALA A 182 -4.40 -10.33 -3.68
CA ALA A 182 -3.87 -10.99 -4.87
C ALA A 182 -4.60 -12.29 -5.14
N ILE A 183 -4.96 -12.53 -6.39
CA ILE A 183 -5.58 -13.76 -6.86
C ILE A 183 -4.65 -14.39 -7.88
N ASP A 184 -4.43 -15.70 -7.80
CA ASP A 184 -3.73 -16.46 -8.84
C ASP A 184 -4.56 -17.66 -9.29
N LEU A 185 -5.00 -17.60 -10.54
CA LEU A 185 -5.84 -18.59 -11.22
C LEU A 185 -4.96 -19.48 -12.10
N GLY A 186 -4.34 -20.47 -11.46
CA GLY A 186 -3.56 -21.51 -12.15
C GLY A 186 -4.42 -22.67 -12.65
N GLY A 187 -3.85 -23.57 -13.45
CA GLY A 187 -4.58 -24.73 -13.99
C GLY A 187 -5.12 -25.69 -12.92
N THR A 188 -4.39 -25.85 -11.80
CA THR A 188 -4.77 -26.81 -10.74
C THR A 188 -5.39 -26.13 -9.53
N ASN A 189 -4.81 -25.01 -9.09
CA ASN A 189 -5.17 -24.35 -7.83
C ASN A 189 -5.53 -22.90 -8.06
N LEU A 190 -6.60 -22.46 -7.38
CA LEU A 190 -6.96 -21.07 -7.18
C LEU A 190 -6.41 -20.62 -5.84
N ARG A 191 -5.63 -19.54 -5.86
CA ARG A 191 -5.02 -18.94 -4.67
C ARG A 191 -5.52 -17.51 -4.48
N VAL A 192 -5.78 -17.13 -3.24
CA VAL A 192 -6.04 -15.75 -2.83
C VAL A 192 -5.10 -15.40 -1.68
N ALA A 193 -4.50 -14.22 -1.68
CA ALA A 193 -3.60 -13.79 -0.62
C ALA A 193 -3.71 -12.31 -0.31
N ILE A 194 -3.45 -11.98 0.96
CA ILE A 194 -3.22 -10.61 1.41
C ILE A 194 -1.70 -10.39 1.35
N VAL A 195 -1.25 -9.42 0.56
CA VAL A 195 0.17 -9.13 0.34
C VAL A 195 0.46 -7.68 0.71
N CYS A 196 1.38 -7.45 1.63
CA CYS A 196 1.70 -6.08 2.05
C CYS A 196 2.58 -5.35 1.02
N MET A 197 2.73 -4.02 1.19
CA MET A 197 3.54 -3.16 0.32
C MET A 197 4.99 -3.63 0.13
N ARG A 198 5.55 -4.36 1.11
CA ARG A 198 6.92 -4.93 1.06
C ARG A 198 7.00 -6.25 0.28
N GLY A 199 5.88 -6.78 -0.23
CA GLY A 199 5.83 -8.05 -0.93
C GLY A 199 5.74 -9.28 -0.01
N LYS A 200 5.49 -9.09 1.30
CA LYS A 200 5.29 -10.20 2.24
C LYS A 200 3.84 -10.69 2.15
N VAL A 201 3.66 -11.99 1.95
CA VAL A 201 2.36 -12.65 2.05
C VAL A 201 1.95 -12.70 3.53
N VAL A 202 0.91 -11.97 3.90
CA VAL A 202 0.39 -11.91 5.28
C VAL A 202 -0.49 -13.13 5.57
N LYS A 203 -1.37 -13.47 4.64
CA LYS A 203 -2.24 -14.65 4.71
C LYS A 203 -2.55 -15.15 3.31
N LYS A 204 -2.65 -16.47 3.14
CA LYS A 204 -2.90 -17.14 1.85
C LYS A 204 -3.97 -18.22 2.02
N TYR A 205 -4.85 -18.31 1.03
CA TYR A 205 -5.87 -19.33 0.88
C TYR A 205 -5.62 -20.08 -0.42
N THR A 206 -5.76 -21.40 -0.39
CA THR A 206 -5.59 -22.26 -1.55
C THR A 206 -6.78 -23.19 -1.64
N GLN A 207 -7.40 -23.27 -2.81
CA GLN A 207 -8.45 -24.24 -3.13
C GLN A 207 -8.20 -24.83 -4.52
N PRO A 208 -8.69 -26.05 -4.81
CA PRO A 208 -8.68 -26.57 -6.17
C PRO A 208 -9.40 -25.61 -7.12
N ASN A 209 -8.84 -25.35 -8.29
CA ASN A 209 -9.51 -24.52 -9.30
C ASN A 209 -10.70 -25.28 -9.90
N PRO A 210 -11.95 -24.81 -9.75
CA PRO A 210 -13.11 -25.49 -10.31
C PRO A 210 -13.02 -25.59 -11.84
N LYS A 211 -13.65 -26.62 -12.41
CA LYS A 211 -13.63 -26.86 -13.86
C LYS A 211 -14.66 -26.05 -14.63
N THR A 212 -15.75 -25.63 -13.99
CA THR A 212 -16.78 -24.79 -14.60
C THR A 212 -16.60 -23.31 -14.26
N PHE A 213 -17.03 -22.44 -15.16
CA PHE A 213 -16.99 -20.99 -14.99
C PHE A 213 -17.73 -20.53 -13.73
N GLU A 214 -18.98 -20.96 -13.58
CA GLU A 214 -19.85 -20.56 -12.46
C GLU A 214 -19.24 -20.90 -11.09
N ALA A 215 -18.78 -22.14 -10.93
CA ALA A 215 -18.17 -22.58 -9.68
C ALA A 215 -16.87 -21.81 -9.38
N ARG A 216 -16.09 -21.48 -10.42
CA ARG A 216 -14.86 -20.71 -10.28
C ARG A 216 -15.13 -19.28 -9.85
N MET A 217 -16.07 -18.59 -10.50
CA MET A 217 -16.44 -17.22 -10.12
C MET A 217 -17.02 -17.15 -8.71
N HIS A 218 -17.88 -18.09 -8.35
CA HIS A 218 -18.40 -18.17 -6.98
C HIS A 218 -17.29 -18.37 -5.95
N LEU A 219 -16.32 -19.25 -6.24
CA LEU A 219 -15.19 -19.50 -5.35
C LEU A 219 -14.26 -18.29 -5.22
N ILE A 220 -13.99 -17.58 -6.33
CA ILE A 220 -13.21 -16.33 -6.33
C ILE A 220 -13.85 -15.33 -5.35
N LEU A 221 -15.13 -15.01 -5.54
CA LEU A 221 -15.82 -14.01 -4.73
C LEU A 221 -15.89 -14.41 -3.25
N LYS A 222 -16.13 -15.69 -2.97
CA LYS A 222 -16.12 -16.23 -1.61
C LYS A 222 -14.75 -16.04 -0.94
N MET A 223 -13.68 -16.49 -1.58
CA MET A 223 -12.32 -16.41 -1.01
C MET A 223 -11.85 -14.96 -0.87
N CYS A 224 -12.23 -14.07 -1.78
CA CYS A 224 -11.95 -12.65 -1.63
C CYS A 224 -12.70 -12.03 -0.45
N THR A 225 -13.97 -12.36 -0.26
CA THR A 225 -14.77 -11.86 0.87
C THR A 225 -14.19 -12.33 2.20
N ASP A 226 -13.81 -13.61 2.29
CA ASP A 226 -13.18 -14.16 3.49
C ASP A 226 -11.82 -13.48 3.76
N ALA A 227 -11.01 -13.27 2.72
CA ALA A 227 -9.75 -12.55 2.84
C ALA A 227 -9.93 -11.08 3.26
N MET A 228 -10.97 -10.39 2.79
CA MET A 228 -11.29 -9.02 3.22
C MET A 228 -11.63 -8.95 4.71
N ARG A 229 -12.43 -9.90 5.22
CA ARG A 229 -12.74 -9.98 6.66
C ARG A 229 -11.47 -10.18 7.48
N ASP A 230 -10.63 -11.11 7.05
CA ASP A 230 -9.36 -11.38 7.73
C ASP A 230 -8.36 -10.22 7.63
N ALA A 231 -8.37 -9.44 6.54
CA ALA A 231 -7.54 -8.26 6.40
C ALA A 231 -7.83 -7.21 7.49
N VAL A 232 -9.11 -7.00 7.83
CA VAL A 232 -9.52 -6.11 8.93
C VAL A 232 -8.95 -6.62 10.26
N CYS A 233 -9.10 -7.91 10.55
CA CYS A 233 -8.56 -8.51 11.77
C CYS A 233 -7.02 -8.45 11.85
N LEU A 234 -6.34 -8.45 10.70
CA LEU A 234 -4.89 -8.39 10.58
C LEU A 234 -4.35 -6.95 10.48
N ASN A 235 -5.20 -5.93 10.69
CA ASN A 235 -4.86 -4.52 10.55
C ASN A 235 -4.21 -4.19 9.19
N CYS A 236 -4.75 -4.80 8.13
CA CYS A 236 -4.27 -4.65 6.75
C CYS A 236 -5.29 -3.85 5.93
N ARG A 237 -4.86 -2.70 5.42
CA ARG A 237 -5.67 -1.90 4.49
C ARG A 237 -5.54 -2.44 3.08
N ILE A 238 -6.61 -3.00 2.53
CA ILE A 238 -6.63 -3.46 1.14
C ILE A 238 -6.84 -2.26 0.20
N LEU A 239 -5.85 -2.01 -0.67
CA LEU A 239 -5.84 -0.89 -1.61
C LEU A 239 -6.55 -1.22 -2.94
N GLY A 240 -6.76 -2.51 -3.22
CA GLY A 240 -7.32 -3.02 -4.46
C GLY A 240 -7.06 -4.51 -4.64
N VAL A 241 -7.51 -5.03 -5.78
CA VAL A 241 -7.39 -6.45 -6.14
C VAL A 241 -6.55 -6.62 -7.40
N GLY A 242 -5.54 -7.47 -7.34
CA GLY A 242 -4.78 -7.90 -8.49
C GLY A 242 -5.09 -9.35 -8.82
N VAL A 243 -5.25 -9.66 -10.10
CA VAL A 243 -5.60 -10.99 -10.60
C VAL A 243 -4.56 -11.44 -11.61
N SER A 244 -3.86 -12.51 -11.27
CA SER A 244 -3.06 -13.34 -12.16
C SER A 244 -3.94 -14.46 -12.69
N THR A 245 -3.92 -14.70 -13.99
CA THR A 245 -4.65 -15.81 -14.61
C THR A 245 -3.90 -16.41 -15.78
N GLY A 246 -4.04 -17.71 -15.96
CA GLY A 246 -3.65 -18.37 -17.20
C GLY A 246 -4.50 -17.89 -18.38
N GLY A 247 -3.88 -17.83 -19.57
CA GLY A 247 -4.50 -17.37 -20.81
C GLY A 247 -4.16 -15.92 -21.17
N ARG A 248 -4.60 -15.53 -22.36
CA ARG A 248 -4.40 -14.17 -22.90
C ARG A 248 -5.41 -13.21 -22.27
N VAL A 249 -4.91 -12.14 -21.68
CA VAL A 249 -5.71 -11.12 -21.00
C VAL A 249 -5.65 -9.81 -21.78
N ASN A 250 -6.76 -9.06 -21.78
CA ASN A 250 -6.77 -7.63 -22.06
C ASN A 250 -6.76 -6.87 -20.72
N PRO A 251 -5.60 -6.33 -20.28
CA PRO A 251 -5.50 -5.65 -18.99
C PRO A 251 -6.26 -4.33 -18.92
N GLN A 252 -6.51 -3.69 -20.07
CA GLN A 252 -7.25 -2.42 -20.13
C GLN A 252 -8.72 -2.63 -19.76
N GLU A 253 -9.32 -3.72 -20.21
CA GLU A 253 -10.72 -4.06 -19.91
C GLU A 253 -10.86 -4.97 -18.68
N GLY A 254 -9.81 -5.73 -18.33
CA GLY A 254 -9.88 -6.73 -17.27
C GLY A 254 -10.55 -8.04 -17.71
N VAL A 255 -10.44 -8.35 -19.02
CA VAL A 255 -11.11 -9.48 -19.67
C VAL A 255 -10.10 -10.54 -20.08
N VAL A 256 -10.37 -11.79 -19.75
CA VAL A 256 -9.66 -12.94 -20.31
C VAL A 256 -10.18 -13.20 -21.72
N LEU A 257 -9.35 -12.98 -22.73
CA LEU A 257 -9.73 -13.15 -24.13
C LEU A 257 -9.87 -14.62 -24.48
N HIS A 258 -8.89 -15.43 -24.11
CA HIS A 258 -8.85 -16.86 -24.41
C HIS A 258 -7.85 -17.57 -23.51
N SER A 259 -8.20 -18.76 -23.02
CA SER A 259 -7.29 -19.65 -22.30
C SER A 259 -7.08 -20.96 -23.03
N THR A 260 -5.94 -21.61 -22.77
CA THR A 260 -5.71 -22.97 -23.24
C THR A 260 -6.63 -23.95 -22.51
N LYS A 261 -6.64 -25.23 -22.91
CA LYS A 261 -7.46 -26.28 -22.28
C LYS A 261 -7.21 -26.48 -20.78
N LEU A 262 -6.16 -25.87 -20.23
CA LEU A 262 -5.84 -25.87 -18.81
C LEU A 262 -6.94 -25.27 -17.93
N ILE A 263 -7.61 -24.22 -18.41
CA ILE A 263 -8.73 -23.61 -17.68
C ILE A 263 -9.95 -23.70 -18.58
N GLN A 264 -10.82 -24.66 -18.27
CA GLN A 264 -12.05 -24.89 -19.01
C GLN A 264 -13.03 -23.74 -18.80
N GLU A 265 -13.82 -23.45 -19.85
CA GLU A 265 -14.82 -22.36 -19.85
C GLU A 265 -14.20 -20.99 -19.54
N TRP A 266 -13.03 -20.69 -20.12
CA TRP A 266 -12.22 -19.50 -19.79
C TRP A 266 -11.84 -18.68 -21.04
N SER A 267 -12.84 -18.28 -21.81
CA SER A 267 -12.70 -17.42 -22.98
C SER A 267 -13.75 -16.32 -22.96
N SER A 268 -13.35 -15.09 -23.31
CA SER A 268 -14.19 -13.89 -23.22
C SER A 268 -14.82 -13.65 -21.84
N VAL A 269 -14.05 -13.88 -20.76
CA VAL A 269 -14.50 -13.76 -19.38
C VAL A 269 -14.11 -12.40 -18.79
N ASP A 270 -15.09 -11.62 -18.35
CA ASP A 270 -14.86 -10.41 -17.55
C ASP A 270 -14.65 -10.78 -16.08
N LEU A 271 -13.45 -10.48 -15.56
CA LEU A 271 -13.10 -10.67 -14.15
C LEU A 271 -13.19 -9.38 -13.35
N ARG A 272 -13.01 -8.23 -13.98
CA ARG A 272 -12.92 -6.95 -13.28
C ARG A 272 -14.27 -6.56 -12.68
N THR A 273 -15.32 -6.53 -13.51
CA THR A 273 -16.64 -6.03 -13.11
C THR A 273 -17.20 -6.80 -11.91
N PRO A 274 -17.36 -8.14 -11.94
CA PRO A 274 -17.96 -8.87 -10.82
C PRO A 274 -17.15 -8.77 -9.52
N ILE A 275 -15.82 -8.74 -9.61
CA ILE A 275 -14.96 -8.61 -8.43
C ILE A 275 -15.02 -7.18 -7.87
N SER A 276 -15.03 -6.17 -8.75
CA SER A 276 -15.10 -4.76 -8.35
C SER A 276 -16.45 -4.43 -7.71
N ASP A 277 -17.55 -4.90 -8.30
CA ASP A 277 -18.91 -4.71 -7.77
C ASP A 277 -19.08 -5.36 -6.40
N ALA A 278 -18.54 -6.57 -6.22
CA ALA A 278 -18.67 -7.32 -4.96
C ALA A 278 -17.81 -6.75 -3.82
N LEU A 279 -16.65 -6.18 -4.13
CA LEU A 279 -15.68 -5.74 -3.12
C LEU A 279 -15.57 -4.22 -2.98
N HIS A 280 -16.17 -3.46 -3.90
CA HIS A 280 -16.05 -2.01 -4.01
C HIS A 280 -14.59 -1.53 -4.09
N LEU A 281 -13.76 -2.30 -4.80
CA LEU A 281 -12.33 -2.06 -4.95
C LEU A 281 -11.93 -2.03 -6.43
N PRO A 282 -10.88 -1.26 -6.79
CA PRO A 282 -10.32 -1.33 -8.14
C PRO A 282 -9.65 -2.69 -8.38
N VAL A 283 -9.81 -3.21 -9.61
CA VAL A 283 -9.32 -4.55 -9.99
C VAL A 283 -8.43 -4.48 -11.24
N TRP A 284 -7.24 -5.07 -11.13
CA TRP A 284 -6.31 -5.26 -12.24
C TRP A 284 -6.19 -6.74 -12.56
N VAL A 285 -6.13 -7.06 -13.85
CA VAL A 285 -6.06 -8.43 -14.35
C VAL A 285 -4.95 -8.49 -15.37
N ASP A 286 -4.05 -9.46 -15.26
CA ASP A 286 -3.01 -9.72 -16.25
C ASP A 286 -2.71 -11.22 -16.31
N ASN A 287 -1.99 -11.62 -17.36
CA ASN A 287 -1.51 -12.98 -17.53
C ASN A 287 -0.52 -13.36 -16.41
N ASP A 288 -0.50 -14.65 -16.04
CA ASP A 288 0.36 -15.21 -15.00
C ASP A 288 1.87 -14.98 -15.20
N GLY A 289 2.37 -15.16 -16.42
CA GLY A 289 3.76 -14.87 -16.76
C GLY A 289 4.06 -13.36 -16.70
N ASN A 290 3.12 -12.51 -17.13
CA ASN A 290 3.27 -11.06 -17.02
C ASN A 290 3.33 -10.64 -15.55
N CYS A 291 2.47 -11.22 -14.71
CA CYS A 291 2.49 -11.03 -13.27
C CYS A 291 3.84 -11.48 -12.69
N ALA A 292 4.35 -12.66 -13.06
CA ALA A 292 5.67 -13.11 -12.60
C ALA A 292 6.79 -12.12 -12.94
N ALA A 293 6.79 -11.56 -14.15
CA ALA A 293 7.73 -10.51 -14.53
C ALA A 293 7.56 -9.23 -13.69
N LEU A 294 6.32 -8.80 -13.39
CA LEU A 294 6.07 -7.66 -12.50
C LEU A 294 6.58 -7.92 -11.07
N ALA A 295 6.44 -9.14 -10.57
CA ALA A 295 6.95 -9.53 -9.27
C ALA A 295 8.47 -9.43 -9.21
N GLU A 296 9.17 -9.97 -10.23
CA GLU A 296 10.62 -9.86 -10.34
C GLU A 296 11.09 -8.42 -10.42
N ARG A 297 10.36 -7.55 -11.14
CA ARG A 297 10.67 -6.12 -11.22
C ARG A 297 10.58 -5.44 -9.86
N LYS A 298 9.55 -5.76 -9.07
CA LYS A 298 9.25 -5.04 -7.82
C LYS A 298 10.00 -5.62 -6.62
N PHE A 299 10.06 -6.94 -6.53
CA PHE A 299 10.49 -7.67 -5.34
C PHE A 299 11.70 -8.59 -5.57
N GLY A 300 11.99 -8.97 -6.81
CA GLY A 300 13.01 -9.96 -7.15
C GLY A 300 14.24 -9.39 -7.87
N HIS A 301 14.84 -10.24 -8.71
CA HIS A 301 16.11 -9.96 -9.39
C HIS A 301 15.99 -8.94 -10.53
N GLY A 302 14.77 -8.64 -10.98
CA GLY A 302 14.49 -7.62 -11.99
C GLY A 302 14.52 -6.19 -11.44
N LYS A 303 14.66 -5.99 -10.13
CA LYS A 303 14.66 -4.67 -9.51
C LYS A 303 15.84 -3.83 -9.95
N GLY A 304 15.55 -2.66 -10.53
CA GLY A 304 16.57 -1.74 -11.05
C GLY A 304 17.18 -2.15 -12.39
N VAL A 305 16.71 -3.25 -12.99
CA VAL A 305 17.16 -3.72 -14.31
C VAL A 305 16.28 -3.10 -15.39
N GLU A 306 16.90 -2.46 -16.40
CA GLU A 306 16.19 -1.74 -17.45
C GLU A 306 15.41 -2.67 -18.40
N ASN A 307 15.93 -3.86 -18.69
CA ASN A 307 15.25 -4.83 -19.54
C ASN A 307 15.60 -6.26 -19.13
N PHE A 308 14.59 -7.09 -18.89
CA PHE A 308 14.81 -8.49 -18.53
C PHE A 308 13.68 -9.37 -19.05
N VAL A 309 13.97 -10.66 -19.17
CA VAL A 309 12.99 -11.69 -19.51
C VAL A 309 12.77 -12.55 -18.28
N THR A 310 11.52 -12.78 -17.94
CA THR A 310 11.14 -13.81 -16.96
C THR A 310 10.54 -14.99 -17.70
N VAL A 311 11.04 -16.17 -17.35
CA VAL A 311 10.55 -17.44 -17.86
C VAL A 311 10.00 -18.23 -16.69
N ILE A 312 8.68 -18.39 -16.62
CA ILE A 312 8.04 -19.13 -15.54
C ILE A 312 7.72 -20.55 -16.00
N THR A 313 8.12 -21.52 -15.17
CA THR A 313 7.83 -22.95 -15.33
C THR A 313 6.76 -23.37 -14.34
N GLY A 314 5.60 -23.78 -14.84
CA GLY A 314 4.45 -24.22 -14.03
C GLY A 314 4.16 -25.70 -14.17
N THR A 315 3.43 -26.27 -13.19
CA THR A 315 2.89 -27.63 -13.28
C THR A 315 1.69 -27.68 -14.23
N GLY A 316 1.75 -28.57 -15.21
CA GLY A 316 0.62 -28.92 -16.08
C GLY A 316 -0.18 -30.11 -15.56
N GLU A 317 -1.35 -30.36 -16.17
CA GLU A 317 -2.16 -31.53 -15.83
C GLU A 317 -1.38 -32.85 -16.02
N ARG A 318 -1.61 -33.79 -15.10
CA ARG A 318 -1.01 -35.13 -15.09
C ARG A 318 -1.82 -36.05 -16.00
N ALA A 319 -1.49 -36.13 -17.28
CA ALA A 319 -2.09 -37.08 -18.22
C ALA A 319 -1.25 -38.37 -18.29
N GLY A 320 -1.43 -39.28 -17.33
CA GLY A 320 -0.85 -40.65 -17.36
C GLY A 320 0.68 -40.74 -17.45
N LEU A 321 1.35 -41.14 -16.37
CA LEU A 321 2.82 -41.37 -16.25
C LEU A 321 3.78 -40.24 -16.71
N GLN A 322 3.29 -39.15 -17.30
CA GLN A 322 4.10 -38.03 -17.78
C GLN A 322 3.54 -36.72 -17.20
N GLU A 323 4.37 -35.98 -16.46
CA GLU A 323 4.07 -34.62 -16.02
C GLU A 323 4.35 -33.66 -17.18
N ILE A 324 3.31 -32.94 -17.60
CA ILE A 324 3.39 -31.87 -18.60
C ILE A 324 3.79 -30.60 -17.86
N TYR A 325 4.78 -29.85 -18.36
CA TYR A 325 5.17 -28.56 -17.79
C TYR A 325 4.83 -27.44 -18.78
N PHE A 326 4.44 -26.28 -18.26
CA PHE A 326 4.09 -25.13 -19.07
C PHE A 326 5.17 -24.06 -18.93
N LEU A 327 5.54 -23.47 -20.07
CA LEU A 327 6.48 -22.37 -20.14
C LEU A 327 5.77 -21.12 -20.61
N THR A 328 5.55 -20.17 -19.69
CA THR A 328 5.08 -18.84 -20.06
C THR A 328 6.30 -17.93 -20.09
N LEU A 329 6.48 -17.22 -21.20
CA LEU A 329 7.62 -16.34 -21.38
C LEU A 329 7.17 -14.89 -21.55
N CYS A 330 7.61 -14.06 -20.60
CA CYS A 330 7.19 -12.68 -20.52
C CYS A 330 8.40 -11.77 -20.53
N LEU A 331 8.38 -10.82 -21.47
CA LEU A 331 9.41 -9.82 -21.59
C LEU A 331 8.97 -8.55 -20.88
N HIS A 332 9.85 -8.05 -20.02
CA HIS A 332 9.72 -6.72 -19.44
C HIS A 332 10.72 -5.74 -20.07
N TYR A 333 10.24 -4.62 -20.59
CA TYR A 333 11.09 -3.54 -21.12
C TYR A 333 10.77 -2.23 -20.37
N ALA A 334 11.70 -1.72 -19.56
CA ALA A 334 11.46 -0.55 -18.70
C ALA A 334 11.66 0.80 -19.43
N ARG A 335 12.09 0.81 -20.70
CA ARG A 335 12.46 2.06 -21.41
C ARG A 335 11.32 3.01 -21.77
N LYS A 336 10.06 2.59 -21.66
CA LYS A 336 8.93 3.50 -21.71
C LYS A 336 7.97 3.11 -20.61
N LYS A 337 7.53 4.09 -19.82
CA LYS A 337 6.39 3.94 -18.90
C LYS A 337 5.31 3.12 -19.61
N SER A 338 5.07 1.90 -19.14
CA SER A 338 3.96 1.00 -19.51
C SER A 338 4.19 0.11 -20.74
N GLY A 339 4.82 -1.05 -20.55
CA GLY A 339 4.67 -2.16 -21.49
C GLY A 339 5.34 -3.45 -21.01
N ILE A 340 4.54 -4.46 -20.69
CA ILE A 340 4.98 -5.86 -20.76
C ILE A 340 4.59 -6.36 -22.13
N LEU A 341 5.54 -6.94 -22.84
CA LEU A 341 5.24 -7.62 -24.09
C LEU A 341 5.25 -9.12 -23.79
N GLN A 342 4.09 -9.76 -23.91
CA GLN A 342 4.05 -11.22 -23.97
C GLN A 342 4.64 -11.64 -25.31
N VAL A 343 5.79 -12.34 -25.29
CA VAL A 343 6.51 -12.70 -26.51
C VAL A 343 6.02 -14.05 -27.04
N SER A 344 5.70 -14.99 -26.15
CA SER A 344 5.15 -16.30 -26.52
C SER A 344 4.65 -17.10 -25.32
N GLU A 345 3.64 -17.94 -25.54
CA GLU A 345 3.37 -19.13 -24.72
C GLU A 345 3.96 -20.34 -25.46
N ILE A 346 4.88 -21.07 -24.84
CA ILE A 346 5.45 -22.29 -25.43
C ILE A 346 5.05 -23.46 -24.54
N LEU A 347 4.28 -24.38 -25.08
CA LEU A 347 4.02 -25.66 -24.42
C LEU A 347 5.29 -26.51 -24.51
N CYS A 348 5.95 -26.77 -23.37
CA CYS A 348 7.19 -27.56 -23.36
C CYS A 348 7.01 -28.82 -22.51
N VAL A 349 6.85 -29.97 -23.18
CA VAL A 349 6.73 -31.26 -22.50
C VAL A 349 8.14 -31.82 -22.22
N PHE A 350 8.33 -32.43 -21.05
CA PHE A 350 9.40 -33.35 -20.61
C PHE A 350 10.50 -32.84 -19.65
N PHE A 351 10.83 -33.68 -18.67
CA PHE A 351 12.09 -33.71 -17.92
C PHE A 351 13.16 -34.47 -18.72
N SER A 352 13.80 -33.82 -19.70
CA SER A 352 14.86 -34.47 -20.49
C SER A 352 15.91 -33.46 -20.96
N VAL A 353 17.08 -33.96 -21.40
CA VAL A 353 18.09 -33.15 -22.11
C VAL A 353 17.48 -32.42 -23.30
N ALA A 354 16.47 -33.01 -23.96
CA ALA A 354 15.76 -32.39 -25.06
C ALA A 354 14.96 -31.16 -24.60
N ALA A 355 14.38 -31.16 -23.40
CA ALA A 355 13.64 -30.02 -22.86
C ALA A 355 14.55 -28.86 -22.44
N SER A 356 15.68 -29.16 -21.80
CA SER A 356 16.71 -28.12 -21.53
C SER A 356 17.19 -27.50 -22.84
N THR A 357 17.39 -28.33 -23.89
CA THR A 357 17.77 -27.87 -25.23
C THR A 357 16.70 -26.99 -25.86
N ALA A 358 15.44 -27.41 -25.82
CA ALA A 358 14.32 -26.65 -26.36
C ALA A 358 14.15 -25.31 -25.63
N LEU A 359 14.21 -25.31 -24.30
CA LEU A 359 14.15 -24.11 -23.48
C LEU A 359 15.33 -23.17 -23.79
N GLY A 360 16.55 -23.69 -23.86
CA GLY A 360 17.74 -22.92 -24.21
C GLY A 360 17.64 -22.30 -25.61
N VAL A 361 17.20 -23.05 -26.61
CA VAL A 361 16.97 -22.54 -27.98
C VAL A 361 15.86 -21.48 -27.99
N GLY A 362 14.77 -21.70 -27.26
CA GLY A 362 13.70 -20.71 -27.11
C GLY A 362 14.24 -19.39 -26.54
N ILE A 363 14.99 -19.46 -25.45
CA ILE A 363 15.64 -18.29 -24.83
C ILE A 363 16.58 -17.61 -25.81
N ILE A 364 17.44 -18.35 -26.52
CA ILE A 364 18.34 -17.79 -27.55
C ILE A 364 17.58 -16.96 -28.58
N ASN A 365 16.45 -17.45 -29.10
CA ASN A 365 15.64 -16.71 -30.07
C ASN A 365 15.18 -15.37 -29.48
N ILE A 366 14.79 -15.35 -28.21
CA ILE A 366 14.38 -14.12 -27.51
C ILE A 366 15.57 -13.19 -27.26
N LEU A 367 16.75 -13.74 -26.92
CA LEU A 367 17.97 -12.95 -26.79
C LEU A 367 18.27 -12.20 -28.09
N HIS A 368 18.07 -12.85 -29.24
CA HIS A 368 18.35 -12.25 -30.55
C HIS A 368 17.28 -11.24 -30.99
N ILE A 369 16.03 -11.42 -30.54
CA ILE A 369 14.93 -10.48 -30.85
C ILE A 369 14.99 -9.24 -29.95
N VAL A 370 15.31 -9.43 -28.68
CA VAL A 370 15.06 -8.41 -27.64
C VAL A 370 16.31 -7.87 -26.98
N ASN A 371 17.40 -8.65 -26.96
CA ASN A 371 18.64 -8.30 -26.29
C ASN A 371 18.44 -7.84 -24.82
N PRO A 372 17.87 -8.69 -23.95
CA PRO A 372 17.70 -8.36 -22.54
C PRO A 372 19.05 -8.31 -21.82
N SER A 373 19.14 -7.59 -20.71
CA SER A 373 20.34 -7.58 -19.86
C SER A 373 20.36 -8.71 -18.82
N LEU A 374 19.21 -9.35 -18.59
CA LEU A 374 19.04 -10.43 -17.62
C LEU A 374 17.94 -11.42 -18.06
N VAL A 375 18.16 -12.71 -17.80
CA VAL A 375 17.13 -13.74 -17.88
C VAL A 375 16.89 -14.33 -16.49
N ILE A 376 15.63 -14.34 -16.06
CA ILE A 376 15.21 -14.87 -14.78
C ILE A 376 14.35 -16.11 -15.02
N LEU A 377 14.81 -17.26 -14.58
CA LEU A 377 14.04 -18.50 -14.57
C LEU A 377 13.26 -18.60 -13.26
N SER A 378 11.97 -18.87 -13.33
CA SER A 378 11.09 -18.95 -12.18
C SER A 378 10.22 -20.21 -12.21
N GLY A 379 9.61 -20.52 -11.07
CA GLY A 379 8.85 -21.74 -10.85
C GLY A 379 9.70 -22.93 -10.42
N VAL A 380 9.02 -24.05 -10.14
CA VAL A 380 9.60 -25.21 -9.45
C VAL A 380 10.76 -25.88 -10.19
N LEU A 381 10.88 -25.68 -11.51
CA LEU A 381 11.93 -26.27 -12.32
C LEU A 381 13.08 -25.31 -12.65
N ALA A 382 13.01 -24.06 -12.20
CA ALA A 382 14.00 -23.04 -12.55
C ALA A 382 15.44 -23.46 -12.21
N SER A 383 15.64 -24.03 -11.01
CA SER A 383 16.97 -24.49 -10.55
C SER A 383 17.52 -25.65 -11.37
N TYR A 384 16.66 -26.55 -11.84
CA TYR A 384 17.07 -27.67 -12.68
C TYR A 384 17.55 -27.20 -14.06
N TYR A 385 16.91 -26.18 -14.62
CA TYR A 385 17.21 -25.70 -15.97
C TYR A 385 18.27 -24.60 -16.06
N GLN A 386 18.61 -23.91 -14.97
CA GLN A 386 19.53 -22.76 -15.02
C GLN A 386 20.90 -23.08 -15.63
N ALA A 387 21.61 -24.09 -15.12
CA ALA A 387 22.93 -24.44 -15.64
C ALA A 387 22.89 -25.02 -17.07
N PRO A 388 21.98 -25.96 -17.42
CA PRO A 388 21.82 -26.43 -18.79
C PRO A 388 21.52 -25.31 -19.79
N VAL A 389 20.60 -24.40 -19.46
CA VAL A 389 20.22 -23.27 -20.32
C VAL A 389 21.40 -22.33 -20.52
N GLN A 390 22.13 -21.97 -19.46
CA GLN A 390 23.32 -21.13 -19.55
C GLN A 390 24.37 -21.74 -20.50
N ARG A 391 24.60 -23.06 -20.39
CA ARG A 391 25.50 -23.79 -21.27
C ARG A 391 25.06 -23.71 -22.74
N ILE A 392 23.80 -23.98 -23.03
CA ILE A 392 23.26 -23.92 -24.40
C ILE A 392 23.40 -22.52 -24.99
N ILE A 393 23.12 -21.47 -24.20
CA ILE A 393 23.32 -20.08 -24.62
C ILE A 393 24.79 -19.82 -24.95
N SER A 394 25.72 -20.24 -24.10
CA SER A 394 27.16 -20.05 -24.34
C SER A 394 27.67 -20.78 -25.59
N GLU A 395 27.09 -21.94 -25.92
CA GLU A 395 27.50 -22.74 -27.08
C GLU A 395 26.86 -22.28 -28.40
N ARG A 396 25.64 -21.72 -28.36
CA ARG A 396 24.81 -21.55 -29.57
C ARG A 396 24.32 -20.12 -29.83
N ALA A 397 24.37 -19.22 -28.87
CA ALA A 397 23.97 -17.82 -29.11
C ALA A 397 25.04 -17.06 -29.91
N LEU A 398 24.65 -15.95 -30.57
CA LEU A 398 25.57 -14.96 -31.11
C LEU A 398 26.53 -14.46 -30.01
N LEU A 399 27.78 -14.16 -30.38
CA LEU A 399 28.84 -13.77 -29.45
C LEU A 399 28.43 -12.65 -28.48
N SER A 400 27.67 -11.66 -28.95
CA SER A 400 27.17 -10.55 -28.13
C SER A 400 26.17 -10.95 -27.03
N ALA A 401 25.54 -12.11 -27.15
CA ALA A 401 24.53 -12.62 -26.21
C ALA A 401 25.02 -13.80 -25.35
N GLN A 402 26.21 -14.36 -25.63
CA GLN A 402 26.75 -15.52 -24.90
C GLN A 402 27.07 -15.21 -23.43
N SER A 403 27.39 -13.96 -23.11
CA SER A 403 27.74 -13.51 -21.76
C SER A 403 26.53 -13.13 -20.91
N ILE A 404 25.31 -13.30 -21.40
CA ILE A 404 24.11 -12.94 -20.64
C ILE A 404 24.02 -13.77 -19.35
N LYS A 405 23.60 -13.10 -18.28
CA LYS A 405 23.37 -13.74 -16.99
C LYS A 405 21.99 -14.40 -16.96
N VAL A 406 21.95 -15.71 -16.69
CA VAL A 406 20.73 -16.45 -16.37
C VAL A 406 20.70 -16.76 -14.87
N VAL A 407 19.68 -16.26 -14.17
CA VAL A 407 19.50 -16.47 -12.72
C VAL A 407 18.20 -17.24 -12.44
N THR A 408 18.11 -17.80 -11.25
CA THR A 408 16.85 -18.33 -10.72
C THR A 408 16.16 -17.28 -9.86
N SER A 409 14.84 -17.30 -9.87
CA SER A 409 13.99 -16.48 -9.01
C SER A 409 14.06 -16.96 -7.56
N ASP A 410 14.18 -16.02 -6.62
CA ASP A 410 14.05 -16.29 -5.18
C ASP A 410 12.60 -16.13 -4.68
N LEU A 411 11.68 -15.75 -5.57
CA LEU A 411 10.28 -15.52 -5.22
C LEU A 411 9.53 -16.86 -5.21
N GLU A 412 8.93 -17.20 -4.06
CA GLU A 412 8.15 -18.44 -3.92
C GLU A 412 6.89 -18.46 -4.79
N GLU A 413 6.18 -17.32 -4.87
CA GLU A 413 4.88 -17.20 -5.55
C GLU A 413 4.87 -16.00 -6.53
N PRO A 414 5.67 -16.03 -7.61
CA PRO A 414 5.87 -14.87 -8.50
C PRO A 414 4.57 -14.38 -9.14
N ALA A 415 3.70 -15.28 -9.59
CA ALA A 415 2.42 -14.90 -10.21
C ALA A 415 1.51 -14.15 -9.20
N LEU A 416 1.40 -14.65 -7.98
CA LEU A 416 0.61 -14.05 -6.89
C LEU A 416 1.20 -12.71 -6.41
N LEU A 417 2.52 -12.63 -6.24
CA LEU A 417 3.20 -11.39 -5.89
C LEU A 417 3.11 -10.36 -7.04
N GLY A 418 3.08 -10.84 -8.27
CA GLY A 418 2.88 -10.05 -9.48
C GLY A 418 1.50 -9.40 -9.51
N ALA A 419 0.48 -10.19 -9.23
CA ALA A 419 -0.88 -9.70 -9.07
C ALA A 419 -0.96 -8.61 -8.00
N ALA A 420 -0.38 -8.84 -6.81
CA ALA A 420 -0.28 -7.82 -5.78
C ALA A 420 0.45 -6.55 -6.27
N SER A 421 1.55 -6.71 -7.01
CA SER A 421 2.37 -5.59 -7.46
C SER A 421 1.61 -4.59 -8.34
N MET A 422 0.63 -5.05 -9.14
CA MET A 422 -0.21 -4.17 -9.97
C MET A 422 -0.98 -3.16 -9.12
N VAL A 423 -1.56 -3.63 -8.00
CA VAL A 423 -2.29 -2.78 -7.04
C VAL A 423 -1.33 -1.83 -6.34
N LEU A 424 -0.21 -2.36 -5.84
CA LEU A 424 0.74 -1.62 -5.01
C LEU A 424 1.49 -0.54 -5.81
N ASP A 425 1.80 -0.78 -7.08
CA ASP A 425 2.42 0.22 -7.97
C ASP A 425 1.44 1.33 -8.37
N TYR A 426 0.15 1.03 -8.50
CA TYR A 426 -0.84 2.06 -8.81
C TYR A 426 -1.07 2.98 -7.61
N ALA A 427 -1.12 2.42 -6.40
CA ALA A 427 -1.24 3.18 -5.16
C ALA A 427 -0.08 4.17 -4.96
N THR A 428 1.16 3.77 -5.27
CA THR A 428 2.33 4.65 -5.11
C THR A 428 2.43 5.72 -6.20
N ARG A 429 1.88 5.49 -7.40
CA ARG A 429 1.87 6.49 -8.49
C ARG A 429 0.93 7.67 -8.26
N ARG A 430 -0.05 7.56 -7.36
CA ARG A 430 -0.89 8.70 -6.96
C ARG A 430 -0.20 9.64 -5.95
N ILE A 431 0.96 9.28 -5.43
CA ILE A 431 1.66 10.01 -4.35
C ILE A 431 2.78 10.92 -4.89
N TYR A 432 3.08 10.91 -6.20
CA TYR A 432 4.15 11.71 -6.80
C TYR A 432 3.68 12.65 -7.92
#